data_AF-A0A7C5YV52-F1
#
_entry.id   AF-A0A7C5YV52-F1
#
_cell.length_a   1.000
_cell.length_b   1.000
_cell.length_c   1.000
_cell.angle_alpha   90.00
_cell.angle_beta   90.00
_cell.angle_gamma   90.00
#
_symmetry.space_group_name_H-M   'P 1'
#
loop_
_entity.id
_entity.type
_entity.pdbx_description
1 polymer ?
#
loop_
_entity_poly.entity_id
_entity_poly.type
_entity_poly.pdbx_seq_one_letter_code
_entity_poly.pdbx_strand_id
1 'polypeptide(L)'
;VREAPFGPWGGYLAATAGLGLLLLLLAGFFGRGYRGQGTEVAEAKGRTPLLLLAFWPAAASLGLLLAFLPSWARERAGVSPDVIRLLLMALPVPVALTQLLAGPIADLFDWAVWRMAGRHGGRQVALSLGALLLGAGFVLLLPAGDISALANAVPIVGVGYGLLGPSLIALVAESLPRRRWGLAAGLYLAAAALAGSPVLALLGGLAPSTALYLALGLALLPLVLTVLLFVGKRRKETNDVG
;
A
#
# COMPACT_ATOMS: atom_id res chain seq x y z
N VAL A 1 27.28 34.07 1.26
CA VAL A 1 27.16 32.78 1.97
C VAL A 1 26.44 31.83 1.02
N ARG A 2 27.10 30.78 0.51
CA ARG A 2 26.46 29.79 -0.35
C ARG A 2 25.65 28.86 0.56
N GLU A 3 24.33 28.95 0.50
CA GLU A 3 23.45 28.03 1.22
C GLU A 3 23.72 26.61 0.73
N ALA A 4 23.96 25.69 1.67
CA ALA A 4 24.13 24.29 1.35
C ALA A 4 22.84 23.80 0.65
N PRO A 5 22.96 23.02 -0.45
CA PRO A 5 21.83 22.69 -1.34
C PRO A 5 20.67 21.91 -0.70
N PHE A 6 20.79 21.52 0.57
CA PHE A 6 19.81 20.69 1.28
C PHE A 6 19.26 21.28 2.58
N GLY A 7 19.64 22.52 2.95
CA GLY A 7 19.12 23.20 4.14
C GLY A 7 19.18 22.37 5.45
N PRO A 8 18.38 22.72 6.48
CA PRO A 8 18.25 21.93 7.72
C PRO A 8 17.59 20.55 7.49
N TRP A 9 17.08 20.28 6.29
CA TRP A 9 16.36 19.06 5.95
C TRP A 9 17.29 17.88 5.61
N GLY A 10 18.53 18.14 5.18
CA GLY A 10 19.50 17.09 4.81
C GLY A 10 19.75 16.04 5.89
N GLY A 11 19.71 16.42 7.18
CA GLY A 11 19.85 15.49 8.30
C GLY A 11 18.66 14.53 8.45
N TYR A 12 17.44 15.02 8.23
CA TYR A 12 16.23 14.19 8.23
C TYR A 12 16.22 13.21 7.06
N LEU A 13 16.73 13.62 5.90
CA LEU A 13 16.84 12.74 4.73
C LEU A 13 17.81 11.57 4.96
N ALA A 14 18.98 11.86 5.53
CA ALA A 14 19.96 10.83 5.86
C ALA A 14 19.44 9.86 6.94
N ALA A 15 18.76 10.37 7.98
CA ALA A 15 18.21 9.56 9.04
C ALA A 15 17.10 8.62 8.55
N THR A 16 16.22 9.11 7.67
CA THR A 16 15.09 8.34 7.17
C THR A 16 15.49 7.31 6.10
N ALA A 17 16.41 7.67 5.20
CA ALA A 17 17.04 6.72 4.29
C ALA A 17 17.83 5.65 5.06
N GLY A 18 18.54 6.05 6.12
CA GLY A 18 19.24 5.14 7.03
C GLY A 18 18.29 4.16 7.73
N LEU A 19 17.14 4.64 8.22
CA LEU A 19 16.12 3.80 8.86
C LEU A 19 15.48 2.82 7.87
N GLY A 20 15.16 3.26 6.65
CA GLY A 20 14.62 2.42 5.60
C GLY A 20 15.61 1.32 5.17
N LEU A 21 16.88 1.69 4.97
CA LEU A 21 17.96 0.75 4.67
C LEU A 21 18.18 -0.24 5.84
N LEU A 22 18.19 0.24 7.08
CA LEU A 22 18.32 -0.60 8.26
C LEU A 22 17.19 -1.63 8.34
N LEU A 23 15.95 -1.24 8.08
CA LEU A 23 14.80 -2.15 8.12
C LEU A 23 14.82 -3.16 6.96
N LEU A 24 15.26 -2.77 5.76
CA LEU A 24 15.53 -3.71 4.66
C LEU A 24 16.65 -4.69 5.00
N LEU A 25 17.72 -4.22 5.64
CA LEU A 25 18.83 -5.04 6.09
C LEU A 25 18.39 -6.00 7.20
N LEU A 26 17.58 -5.55 8.16
CA LEU A 26 17.00 -6.39 9.21
C LEU A 26 16.07 -7.45 8.60
N ALA A 27 15.20 -7.09 7.66
CA ALA A 27 14.36 -8.05 6.95
C ALA A 27 15.19 -9.12 6.21
N GLY A 28 16.26 -8.70 5.51
CA GLY A 28 17.19 -9.61 4.86
C GLY A 28 17.99 -10.48 5.84
N PHE A 29 18.44 -9.91 6.96
CA PHE A 29 19.19 -10.59 8.01
C PHE A 29 18.36 -11.66 8.72
N PHE A 30 17.15 -11.30 9.15
CA PHE A 30 16.19 -12.25 9.73
C PHE A 30 15.74 -13.31 8.71
N GLY A 31 15.75 -12.99 7.40
CA GLY A 31 15.52 -13.97 6.32
C GLY A 31 16.67 -14.96 6.12
N ARG A 32 17.92 -14.54 6.30
CA ARG A 32 19.13 -15.37 6.10
C ARG A 32 19.43 -16.32 7.27
N GLY A 33 19.09 -15.95 8.49
CA GLY A 33 19.37 -16.74 9.70
C GLY A 33 18.64 -18.07 9.82
N TYR A 34 17.83 -18.47 8.83
CA TYR A 34 17.01 -19.69 8.94
C TYR A 34 17.31 -20.70 7.84
N ARG A 35 18.32 -21.55 8.07
CA ARG A 35 18.47 -22.85 7.41
C ARG A 35 17.59 -23.88 8.12
N GLY A 36 16.27 -23.71 8.03
CA GLY A 36 15.33 -24.78 8.38
C GLY A 36 15.32 -25.80 7.25
N GLN A 37 15.69 -27.05 7.56
CA GLN A 37 15.66 -28.20 6.65
C GLN A 37 14.22 -28.45 6.17
N GLY A 38 13.97 -28.29 4.88
CA GLY A 38 12.67 -28.54 4.25
C GLY A 38 12.54 -27.77 2.94
N THR A 39 12.42 -28.49 1.82
CA THR A 39 12.35 -27.95 0.46
C THR A 39 11.15 -27.03 0.21
N GLU A 40 10.07 -27.16 0.99
CA GLU A 40 8.91 -26.25 0.92
C GLU A 40 9.19 -24.83 1.47
N VAL A 41 10.22 -24.66 2.31
CA VAL A 41 10.58 -23.36 2.91
C VAL A 41 11.33 -22.45 1.93
N ALA A 42 11.90 -23.01 0.85
CA ALA A 42 12.67 -22.26 -0.12
C ALA A 42 11.80 -21.34 -1.01
N GLU A 43 10.59 -21.77 -1.38
CA GLU A 43 9.67 -20.94 -2.19
C GLU A 43 9.01 -19.81 -1.40
N ALA A 44 8.73 -20.02 -0.12
CA ALA A 44 8.06 -19.02 0.72
C ALA A 44 8.96 -17.79 0.98
N LYS A 45 10.28 -17.98 1.05
CA LYS A 45 11.27 -16.94 1.38
C LYS A 45 11.33 -15.77 0.39
N GLY A 46 10.92 -15.94 -0.86
CA GLY A 46 11.00 -14.89 -1.88
C GLY A 46 9.83 -13.90 -1.85
N ARG A 47 8.66 -14.30 -1.34
CA ARG A 47 7.40 -13.54 -1.50
C ARG A 47 7.17 -12.50 -0.42
N THR A 48 7.52 -12.81 0.82
CA THR A 48 7.34 -11.93 1.97
C THR A 48 7.93 -10.52 1.75
N PRO A 49 9.20 -10.35 1.31
CA PRO A 49 9.74 -9.02 1.09
C PRO A 49 9.04 -8.26 -0.06
N LEU A 50 8.63 -8.96 -1.13
CA LEU A 50 7.92 -8.33 -2.24
C LEU A 50 6.50 -7.89 -1.85
N LEU A 51 5.81 -8.66 -1.00
CA LEU A 51 4.51 -8.27 -0.45
C LEU A 51 4.65 -7.06 0.50
N LEU A 52 5.66 -7.05 1.37
CA LEU A 52 5.94 -5.89 2.22
C LEU A 52 6.31 -4.65 1.39
N LEU A 53 7.08 -4.83 0.30
CA LEU A 53 7.38 -3.78 -0.67
C LEU A 53 6.15 -3.32 -1.44
N ALA A 54 5.14 -4.16 -1.65
CA ALA A 54 3.89 -3.76 -2.28
C ALA A 54 2.99 -2.92 -1.36
N PHE A 55 3.09 -3.12 -0.05
CA PHE A 55 2.30 -2.35 0.91
C PHE A 55 2.82 -0.92 1.09
N TRP A 56 4.14 -0.74 1.10
CA TRP A 56 4.77 0.57 1.33
C TRP A 56 4.28 1.68 0.37
N PRO A 57 4.19 1.48 -0.96
CA PRO A 57 3.63 2.45 -1.90
C PRO A 57 2.17 2.81 -1.61
N ALA A 58 1.33 1.83 -1.22
CA ALA A 58 -0.06 2.10 -0.90
C ALA A 58 -0.18 3.00 0.33
N ALA A 59 0.57 2.69 1.40
CA ALA A 59 0.59 3.53 2.61
C ALA A 59 1.19 4.92 2.33
N ALA A 60 2.23 5.00 1.49
CA ALA A 60 2.85 6.27 1.10
C ALA A 60 1.89 7.13 0.26
N SER A 61 1.13 6.52 -0.66
CA SER A 61 0.10 7.23 -1.44
C SER A 61 -0.98 7.84 -0.54
N LEU A 62 -1.43 7.10 0.48
CA LEU A 62 -2.41 7.61 1.45
C LEU A 62 -1.82 8.73 2.29
N GLY A 63 -0.57 8.59 2.74
CA GLY A 63 0.14 9.65 3.45
C GLY A 63 0.22 10.94 2.64
N LEU A 64 0.56 10.84 1.35
CA LEU A 64 0.59 11.97 0.42
C LEU A 64 -0.78 12.60 0.23
N LEU A 65 -1.83 11.79 0.11
CA LEU A 65 -3.18 12.32 0.06
C LEU A 65 -3.50 13.13 1.32
N LEU A 66 -3.27 12.57 2.50
CA LEU A 66 -3.56 13.25 3.77
C LEU A 66 -2.79 14.57 3.93
N ALA A 67 -1.54 14.62 3.47
CA ALA A 67 -0.70 15.81 3.57
C ALA A 67 -1.06 16.90 2.55
N PHE A 68 -1.39 16.52 1.31
CA PHE A 68 -1.55 17.48 0.19
C PHE A 68 -3.00 17.73 -0.23
N LEU A 69 -3.96 16.92 0.22
CA LEU A 69 -5.38 17.15 -0.09
C LEU A 69 -5.87 18.54 0.37
N PRO A 70 -5.49 19.08 1.55
CA PRO A 70 -5.92 20.42 1.95
C PRO A 70 -5.47 21.55 1.04
N SER A 71 -4.19 21.57 0.66
CA SER A 71 -3.66 22.59 -0.23
C SER A 71 -4.28 22.46 -1.61
N TRP A 72 -4.34 21.22 -2.14
CA TRP A 72 -4.92 20.94 -3.44
C TRP A 72 -6.41 21.33 -3.53
N ALA A 73 -7.23 20.94 -2.55
CA ALA A 73 -8.67 21.24 -2.54
C ALA A 73 -8.95 22.75 -2.42
N ARG A 74 -8.10 23.48 -1.70
CA ARG A 74 -8.20 24.94 -1.61
C ARG A 74 -7.85 25.60 -2.94
N GLU A 75 -6.74 25.20 -3.56
CA GLU A 75 -6.25 25.77 -4.82
C GLU A 75 -7.17 25.47 -6.00
N ARG A 76 -7.71 24.24 -6.09
CA ARG A 76 -8.49 23.79 -7.25
C ARG A 76 -9.99 24.04 -7.12
N ALA A 77 -10.54 23.82 -5.94
CA ALA A 77 -11.98 23.81 -5.72
C ALA A 77 -12.47 24.94 -4.80
N GLY A 78 -11.58 25.82 -4.33
CA GLY A 78 -11.93 26.95 -3.47
C GLY A 78 -12.58 26.54 -2.15
N VAL A 79 -12.37 25.30 -1.71
CA VAL A 79 -13.08 24.72 -0.56
C VAL A 79 -12.57 25.32 0.74
N SER A 80 -13.50 25.63 1.65
CA SER A 80 -13.16 26.18 2.96
C SER A 80 -12.35 25.18 3.82
N PRO A 81 -11.49 25.66 4.73
CA PRO A 81 -10.70 24.80 5.61
C PRO A 81 -11.55 23.85 6.47
N ASP A 82 -12.75 24.27 6.89
CA ASP A 82 -13.63 23.45 7.73
C ASP A 82 -14.21 22.25 6.98
N VAL A 83 -14.60 22.46 5.72
CA VAL A 83 -15.06 21.37 4.86
C VAL A 83 -13.93 20.39 4.56
N ILE A 84 -12.72 20.89 4.30
CA ILE A 84 -11.53 20.04 4.10
C ILE A 84 -11.26 19.17 5.34
N ARG A 85 -11.34 19.75 6.54
CA ARG A 85 -11.20 19.00 7.80
C ARG A 85 -12.27 17.92 7.93
N LEU A 86 -13.53 18.24 7.63
CA LEU A 86 -14.63 17.27 7.60
C LEU A 86 -14.36 16.12 6.63
N LEU A 87 -13.90 16.40 5.41
CA LEU A 87 -13.55 15.38 4.42
C LEU A 87 -12.43 14.45 4.92
N LEU A 88 -11.38 15.03 5.53
CA LEU A 88 -10.28 14.25 6.11
C LEU A 88 -10.72 13.41 7.32
N MET A 89 -11.59 13.94 8.18
CA MET A 89 -12.16 13.20 9.31
C MET A 89 -13.13 12.11 8.86
N ALA A 90 -13.74 12.26 7.69
CA ALA A 90 -14.62 11.26 7.11
C ALA A 90 -13.85 10.10 6.46
N LEU A 91 -12.62 10.31 5.95
CA LEU A 91 -11.83 9.28 5.27
C LEU A 91 -11.58 7.99 6.10
N PRO A 92 -11.31 8.03 7.41
CA PRO A 92 -11.17 6.82 8.23
C PRO A 92 -12.43 5.94 8.29
N VAL A 93 -13.63 6.50 8.08
CA VAL A 93 -14.89 5.75 8.15
C VAL A 93 -14.99 4.66 7.07
N PRO A 94 -14.87 4.95 5.77
CA PRO A 94 -14.86 3.92 4.73
C PRO A 94 -13.66 2.99 4.87
N VAL A 95 -12.49 3.46 5.34
CA VAL A 95 -11.33 2.60 5.61
C VAL A 95 -11.69 1.55 6.67
N ALA A 96 -12.19 1.98 7.83
CA ALA A 96 -12.51 1.09 8.95
C ALA A 96 -13.65 0.12 8.60
N LEU A 97 -14.72 0.61 7.96
CA LEU A 97 -15.83 -0.22 7.50
C LEU A 97 -15.35 -1.30 6.54
N THR A 98 -14.50 -0.92 5.59
CA THR A 98 -13.99 -1.85 4.60
C THR A 98 -13.00 -2.84 5.21
N GLN A 99 -12.17 -2.41 6.17
CA GLN A 99 -11.28 -3.32 6.91
C GLN A 99 -12.05 -4.36 7.72
N LEU A 100 -13.18 -3.97 8.33
CA LEU A 100 -14.08 -4.89 9.05
C LEU A 100 -14.67 -5.93 8.10
N LEU A 101 -15.01 -5.52 6.88
CA LEU A 101 -15.61 -6.39 5.86
C LEU A 101 -14.59 -7.14 5.01
N ALA A 102 -13.29 -6.81 5.10
CA ALA A 102 -12.27 -7.34 4.21
C ALA A 102 -12.13 -8.87 4.29
N GLY A 103 -12.26 -9.45 5.49
CA GLY A 103 -12.27 -10.90 5.67
C GLY A 103 -13.44 -11.58 4.94
N PRO A 104 -14.71 -11.25 5.29
CA PRO A 104 -15.88 -11.77 4.57
C PRO A 104 -15.84 -11.55 3.06
N ILE A 105 -15.34 -10.39 2.60
CA ILE A 105 -15.17 -10.08 1.17
C ILE A 105 -14.13 -11.02 0.53
N ALA A 106 -13.00 -11.25 1.19
CA ALA A 106 -11.98 -12.18 0.70
C ALA A 106 -12.51 -13.63 0.63
N ASP A 107 -13.26 -14.07 1.64
CA ASP A 107 -13.88 -15.40 1.67
C ASP A 107 -14.92 -15.56 0.55
N LEU A 108 -15.72 -14.53 0.30
CA LEU A 108 -16.66 -14.49 -0.83
C LEU A 108 -15.93 -14.59 -2.17
N PHE A 109 -14.83 -13.86 -2.34
CA PHE A 109 -14.01 -13.96 -3.55
C PHE A 109 -13.35 -15.34 -3.68
N ASP A 110 -12.87 -15.93 -2.59
CA ASP A 110 -12.30 -17.27 -2.60
C ASP A 110 -13.33 -18.30 -3.06
N TRP A 111 -14.56 -18.24 -2.51
CA TRP A 111 -15.67 -19.08 -2.95
C TRP A 111 -16.00 -18.89 -4.45
N ALA A 112 -16.07 -17.64 -4.91
CA ALA A 112 -16.39 -17.33 -6.31
C ALA A 112 -15.28 -17.81 -7.27
N VAL A 113 -14.02 -17.54 -6.95
CA VAL A 113 -12.86 -17.97 -7.75
C VAL A 113 -12.73 -19.49 -7.75
N TRP A 114 -12.99 -20.14 -6.62
CA TRP A 114 -13.02 -21.59 -6.53
C TRP A 114 -14.10 -22.18 -7.43
N ARG A 115 -15.30 -21.60 -7.43
CA ARG A 115 -16.41 -22.07 -8.29
C ARG A 115 -16.15 -21.87 -9.78
N MET A 116 -15.50 -20.77 -10.17
CA MET A 116 -15.23 -20.46 -11.58
C MET A 116 -13.99 -21.14 -12.14
N ALA A 117 -12.92 -21.22 -11.36
CA ALA A 117 -11.60 -21.62 -11.82
C ALA A 117 -11.03 -22.85 -11.10
N GLY A 118 -11.74 -23.40 -10.11
CA GLY A 118 -11.29 -24.54 -9.30
C GLY A 118 -10.10 -24.21 -8.39
N ARG A 119 -9.89 -22.93 -8.04
CA ARG A 119 -8.65 -22.44 -7.39
C ARG A 119 -8.93 -21.52 -6.20
N HIS A 120 -7.98 -21.48 -5.27
CA HIS A 120 -7.95 -20.51 -4.18
C HIS A 120 -7.18 -19.25 -4.64
N GLY A 121 -7.65 -18.06 -4.26
CA GLY A 121 -7.09 -16.80 -4.75
C GLY A 121 -7.89 -15.53 -4.41
N GLY A 122 -8.93 -15.64 -3.60
CA GLY A 122 -9.80 -14.54 -3.19
C GLY A 122 -9.05 -13.38 -2.55
N ARG A 123 -8.02 -13.67 -1.75
CA ARG A 123 -7.14 -12.63 -1.18
C ARG A 123 -6.36 -11.84 -2.23
N GLN A 124 -5.92 -12.49 -3.31
CA GLN A 124 -5.23 -11.82 -4.42
C GLN A 124 -6.20 -10.95 -5.22
N VAL A 125 -7.43 -11.42 -5.40
CA VAL A 125 -8.51 -10.66 -6.04
C VAL A 125 -8.89 -9.46 -5.18
N ALA A 126 -9.09 -9.64 -3.88
CA ALA A 126 -9.40 -8.56 -2.93
C ALA A 126 -8.29 -7.50 -2.90
N LEU A 127 -7.02 -7.92 -2.89
CA LEU A 127 -5.87 -7.02 -2.98
C LEU A 127 -5.89 -6.24 -4.31
N SER A 128 -6.08 -6.93 -5.44
CA SER A 128 -6.12 -6.29 -6.76
C SER A 128 -7.27 -5.30 -6.88
N LEU A 129 -8.44 -5.65 -6.36
CA LEU A 129 -9.61 -4.78 -6.31
C LEU A 129 -9.35 -3.56 -5.42
N GLY A 130 -8.74 -3.75 -4.25
CA GLY A 130 -8.34 -2.65 -3.38
C GLY A 130 -7.38 -1.68 -4.07
N ALA A 131 -6.34 -2.19 -4.75
CA ALA A 131 -5.39 -1.37 -5.51
C ALA A 131 -6.06 -0.63 -6.69
N LEU A 132 -6.99 -1.28 -7.40
CA LEU A 132 -7.76 -0.66 -8.48
C LEU A 132 -8.66 0.46 -7.96
N LEU A 133 -9.39 0.23 -6.87
CA LEU A 133 -10.24 1.25 -6.25
C LEU A 133 -9.41 2.41 -5.71
N LEU A 134 -8.25 2.12 -5.11
CA LEU A 134 -7.32 3.15 -4.64
C LEU A 134 -6.86 4.03 -5.81
N GLY A 135 -6.39 3.42 -6.90
CA GLY A 135 -6.01 4.13 -8.12
C GLY A 135 -7.17 4.91 -8.74
N ALA A 136 -8.37 4.32 -8.83
CA ALA A 136 -9.56 4.98 -9.35
C ALA A 136 -9.96 6.21 -8.51
N GLY A 137 -9.88 6.11 -7.18
CA GLY A 137 -10.10 7.25 -6.28
C GLY A 137 -9.13 8.40 -6.55
N PHE A 138 -7.84 8.10 -6.76
CA PHE A 138 -6.86 9.13 -7.15
C PHE A 138 -7.14 9.72 -8.54
N VAL A 139 -7.52 8.90 -9.53
CA VAL A 139 -7.90 9.39 -10.86
C VAL A 139 -9.10 10.33 -10.78
N LEU A 140 -10.09 10.03 -9.92
CA LEU A 140 -11.25 10.89 -9.68
C LEU A 140 -10.91 12.16 -8.90
N LEU A 141 -9.90 12.12 -8.03
CA LEU A 141 -9.40 13.30 -7.33
C LEU A 141 -8.75 14.30 -8.28
N LEU A 142 -7.95 13.85 -9.27
CA LEU A 142 -7.20 14.77 -10.15
C LEU A 142 -8.02 15.85 -10.87
N PRO A 143 -9.24 15.57 -11.38
CA PRO A 143 -10.11 16.59 -11.99
C PRO A 143 -11.11 17.22 -11.02
N ALA A 144 -11.10 16.88 -9.72
CA ALA A 144 -12.14 17.33 -8.79
C ALA A 144 -12.10 18.85 -8.53
N GLY A 145 -12.93 19.59 -9.27
CA GLY A 145 -13.03 21.06 -9.16
C GLY A 145 -14.04 21.56 -8.14
N ASP A 146 -14.79 20.67 -7.48
CA ASP A 146 -15.83 21.03 -6.53
C ASP A 146 -15.89 20.06 -5.33
N ILE A 147 -16.67 20.46 -4.32
CA ILE A 147 -16.87 19.70 -3.08
C ILE A 147 -17.52 18.34 -3.33
N SER A 148 -18.42 18.23 -4.30
CA SER A 148 -19.16 17.00 -4.59
C SER A 148 -18.24 15.94 -5.19
N ALA A 149 -17.38 16.33 -6.12
CA ALA A 149 -16.35 15.47 -6.71
C ALA A 149 -15.37 14.97 -5.64
N LEU A 150 -14.91 15.87 -4.75
CA LEU A 150 -14.06 15.50 -3.61
C LEU A 150 -14.78 14.51 -2.66
N ALA A 151 -16.03 14.79 -2.31
CA ALA A 151 -16.84 13.95 -1.43
C ALA A 151 -17.11 12.55 -2.02
N ASN A 152 -17.10 12.40 -3.34
CA ASN A 152 -17.22 11.10 -4.00
C ASN A 152 -15.86 10.37 -4.12
N ALA A 153 -14.78 11.09 -4.43
CA ALA A 153 -13.48 10.48 -4.68
C ALA A 153 -12.76 10.02 -3.39
N VAL A 154 -12.82 10.82 -2.31
CA VAL A 154 -12.14 10.52 -1.04
C VAL A 154 -12.62 9.18 -0.42
N PRO A 155 -13.92 8.87 -0.34
CA PRO A 155 -14.37 7.57 0.14
C PRO A 155 -13.90 6.40 -0.71
N ILE A 156 -13.79 6.56 -2.03
CA ILE A 156 -13.31 5.50 -2.93
C ILE A 156 -11.84 5.17 -2.62
N VAL A 157 -10.99 6.17 -2.38
CA VAL A 157 -9.62 5.96 -1.88
C VAL A 157 -9.65 5.19 -0.56
N GLY A 158 -10.52 5.59 0.37
CA GLY A 158 -10.68 4.95 1.67
C GLY A 158 -11.06 3.46 1.57
N VAL A 159 -12.02 3.13 0.71
CA VAL A 159 -12.42 1.74 0.43
C VAL A 159 -11.26 0.96 -0.19
N GLY A 160 -10.60 1.53 -1.20
CA GLY A 160 -9.45 0.88 -1.85
C GLY A 160 -8.33 0.53 -0.87
N TYR A 161 -7.94 1.48 -0.03
CA TYR A 161 -6.95 1.26 1.03
C TYR A 161 -7.45 0.27 2.09
N GLY A 162 -8.71 0.35 2.48
CA GLY A 162 -9.34 -0.52 3.47
C GLY A 162 -9.39 -1.99 3.07
N LEU A 163 -9.54 -2.31 1.78
CA LEU A 163 -9.44 -3.68 1.26
C LEU A 163 -7.98 -4.15 1.17
N LEU A 164 -7.08 -3.25 0.77
CA LEU A 164 -5.70 -3.57 0.46
C LEU A 164 -4.91 -4.02 1.70
N GLY A 165 -5.02 -3.28 2.82
CA GLY A 165 -4.25 -3.53 4.03
C GLY A 165 -4.44 -4.94 4.62
N PRO A 166 -5.67 -5.34 5.00
CA PRO A 166 -5.96 -6.67 5.54
C PRO A 166 -5.58 -7.81 4.59
N SER A 167 -5.80 -7.63 3.28
CA SER A 167 -5.44 -8.63 2.27
C SER A 167 -3.92 -8.84 2.20
N LEU A 168 -3.15 -7.75 2.30
CA LEU A 168 -1.69 -7.80 2.30
C LEU A 168 -1.13 -8.47 3.55
N ILE A 169 -1.55 -8.07 4.75
CA ILE A 169 -1.06 -8.69 5.99
C ILE A 169 -1.41 -10.19 6.04
N ALA A 170 -2.58 -10.58 5.52
CA ALA A 170 -2.97 -11.98 5.42
C ALA A 170 -2.03 -12.78 4.49
N LEU A 171 -1.72 -12.24 3.30
CA LEU A 171 -0.76 -12.88 2.37
C LEU A 171 0.67 -12.93 2.93
N VAL A 172 1.11 -11.88 3.65
CA VAL A 172 2.40 -11.87 4.33
C VAL A 172 2.43 -12.93 5.43
N ALA A 173 1.37 -13.05 6.24
CA ALA A 173 1.27 -14.06 7.29
C ALA A 173 1.24 -15.49 6.71
N GLU A 174 0.55 -15.72 5.60
CA GLU A 174 0.54 -17.02 4.90
C GLU A 174 1.89 -17.40 4.31
N SER A 175 2.70 -16.41 3.94
CA SER A 175 4.07 -16.67 3.46
C SER A 175 5.04 -17.10 4.58
N LEU A 176 4.59 -17.11 5.85
CA LEU A 176 5.42 -17.44 7.01
C LEU A 176 4.79 -18.58 7.84
N PRO A 177 5.60 -19.43 8.50
CA PRO A 177 5.09 -20.42 9.44
C PRO A 177 4.25 -19.78 10.54
N ARG A 178 3.16 -20.42 11.00
CA ARG A 178 2.24 -19.90 12.03
C ARG A 178 2.93 -19.33 13.27
N ARG A 179 4.03 -19.95 13.70
CA ARG A 179 4.85 -19.49 14.85
C ARG A 179 5.46 -18.09 14.67
N ARG A 180 5.43 -17.53 13.46
CA ARG A 180 6.03 -16.25 13.07
C ARG A 180 5.02 -15.20 12.61
N TRP A 181 3.73 -15.43 12.80
CA TRP A 181 2.72 -14.43 12.44
C TRP A 181 2.90 -13.12 13.19
N GLY A 182 3.42 -13.14 14.43
CA GLY A 182 3.81 -11.93 15.15
C GLY A 182 4.92 -11.13 14.44
N LEU A 183 5.91 -11.82 13.84
CA LEU A 183 6.95 -11.17 13.04
C LEU A 183 6.35 -10.55 11.76
N ALA A 184 5.44 -11.27 11.09
CA ALA A 184 4.73 -10.78 9.91
C ALA A 184 4.00 -9.46 10.20
N ALA A 185 3.23 -9.43 11.31
CA ALA A 185 2.51 -8.24 11.75
C ALA A 185 3.47 -7.09 12.12
N GLY A 186 4.55 -7.39 12.83
CA GLY A 186 5.57 -6.39 13.19
C GLY A 186 6.23 -5.76 11.96
N LEU A 187 6.62 -6.57 10.97
CA LEU A 187 7.20 -6.08 9.71
C LEU A 187 6.19 -5.27 8.89
N TYR A 188 4.94 -5.69 8.85
CA TYR A 188 3.86 -4.94 8.20
C TYR A 188 3.68 -3.55 8.83
N LEU A 189 3.61 -3.48 10.17
CA LEU A 189 3.48 -2.20 10.88
C LEU A 189 4.71 -1.31 10.69
N ALA A 190 5.92 -1.88 10.70
CA ALA A 190 7.15 -1.15 10.43
C ALA A 190 7.15 -0.56 9.01
N ALA A 191 6.72 -1.34 8.01
CA ALA A 191 6.57 -0.87 6.64
C ALA A 191 5.52 0.26 6.53
N ALA A 192 4.41 0.16 7.28
CA ALA A 192 3.39 1.21 7.36
C ALA A 192 3.96 2.53 7.89
N ALA A 193 4.68 2.45 9.00
CA ALA A 193 5.26 3.62 9.68
C ALA A 193 6.31 4.33 8.81
N LEU A 194 7.12 3.55 8.09
CA LEU A 194 8.11 4.07 7.14
C LEU A 194 7.49 4.78 5.94
N ALA A 195 6.28 4.38 5.53
CA ALA A 195 5.63 4.98 4.38
C ALA A 195 5.08 6.39 4.68
N GLY A 196 4.71 6.65 5.94
CA GLY A 196 4.08 7.91 6.34
C GLY A 196 5.06 9.07 6.59
N SER A 197 6.10 8.88 7.39
CA SER A 197 6.89 10.02 7.93
C SER A 197 8.08 10.45 7.04
N PRO A 198 8.99 9.55 6.65
CA PRO A 198 10.09 9.84 5.72
C PRO A 198 9.71 10.49 4.40
N VAL A 199 8.70 9.91 3.76
CA VAL A 199 8.30 10.26 2.39
C VAL A 199 7.69 11.66 2.38
N LEU A 200 6.86 11.99 3.37
CA LEU A 200 6.29 13.32 3.49
C LEU A 200 7.36 14.38 3.77
N ALA A 201 8.35 14.08 4.62
CA ALA A 201 9.45 15.00 4.88
C ALA A 201 10.30 15.27 3.63
N LEU A 202 10.57 14.22 2.82
CA LEU A 202 11.28 14.32 1.54
C LEU A 202 10.54 15.18 0.51
N LEU A 203 9.21 15.16 0.56
CA LEU A 203 8.35 15.73 -0.48
C LEU A 203 7.73 17.07 -0.08
N GLY A 204 8.04 17.61 1.09
CA GLY A 204 7.47 18.85 1.65
C GLY A 204 7.67 20.13 0.83
N GLY A 205 8.41 20.08 -0.28
CA GLY A 205 8.57 21.18 -1.24
C GLY A 205 7.85 20.98 -2.59
N LEU A 206 7.13 19.87 -2.77
CA LEU A 206 6.42 19.62 -4.02
C LEU A 206 5.15 20.47 -4.14
N ALA A 207 4.85 20.89 -5.37
CA ALA A 207 3.54 21.43 -5.70
C ALA A 207 2.45 20.36 -5.42
N PRO A 208 1.27 20.75 -4.87
CA PRO A 208 0.23 19.79 -4.49
C PRO A 208 -0.22 18.88 -5.64
N SER A 209 -0.29 19.40 -6.86
CA SER A 209 -0.61 18.61 -8.06
C SER A 209 0.42 17.50 -8.31
N THR A 210 1.71 17.82 -8.19
CA THR A 210 2.81 16.86 -8.38
C THR A 210 2.75 15.76 -7.33
N ALA A 211 2.46 16.13 -6.07
CA ALA A 211 2.29 15.17 -4.98
C ALA A 211 1.13 14.19 -5.24
N LEU A 212 -0.01 14.65 -5.78
CA LEU A 212 -1.12 13.77 -6.12
C LEU A 212 -0.83 12.85 -7.32
N TYR A 213 -0.12 13.32 -8.35
CA TYR A 213 0.32 12.44 -9.44
C TYR A 213 1.28 11.36 -8.94
N LEU A 214 2.19 11.72 -8.03
CA LEU A 214 3.09 10.76 -7.39
C LEU A 214 2.30 9.75 -6.54
N ALA A 215 1.31 10.21 -5.77
CA ALA A 215 0.43 9.36 -4.99
C ALA A 215 -0.34 8.37 -5.88
N LEU A 216 -0.85 8.81 -7.03
CA LEU A 216 -1.46 7.92 -8.02
C LEU A 216 -0.48 6.86 -8.53
N GLY A 217 0.74 7.26 -8.91
CA GLY A 217 1.77 6.32 -9.36
C GLY A 217 2.09 5.26 -8.29
N LEU A 218 2.22 5.69 -7.04
CA LEU A 218 2.43 4.79 -5.89
C LEU A 218 1.22 3.89 -5.61
N ALA A 219 -0.01 4.39 -5.78
CA ALA A 219 -1.24 3.63 -5.58
C ALA A 219 -1.42 2.49 -6.60
N LEU A 220 -0.88 2.63 -7.82
CA LEU A 220 -0.93 1.61 -8.86
C LEU A 220 0.19 0.56 -8.74
N LEU A 221 1.26 0.86 -8.00
CA LEU A 221 2.40 -0.05 -7.85
C LEU A 221 2.05 -1.40 -7.17
N PRO A 222 1.20 -1.47 -6.12
CA PRO A 222 0.72 -2.74 -5.57
C PRO A 222 0.03 -3.62 -6.62
N LEU A 223 -0.73 -3.03 -7.55
CA LEU A 223 -1.40 -3.76 -8.62
C LEU A 223 -0.38 -4.41 -9.55
N VAL A 224 0.62 -3.63 -9.99
CA VAL A 224 1.71 -4.14 -10.85
C VAL A 224 2.45 -5.28 -10.15
N LEU A 225 2.82 -5.11 -8.88
CA LEU A 225 3.51 -6.14 -8.12
C LEU A 225 2.66 -7.41 -7.95
N THR A 226 1.35 -7.26 -7.74
CA THR A 226 0.43 -8.40 -7.64
C THR A 226 0.38 -9.18 -8.94
N VAL A 227 0.27 -8.48 -10.08
CA VAL A 227 0.33 -9.12 -11.39
C VAL A 227 1.65 -9.87 -11.59
N LEU A 228 2.79 -9.25 -11.28
CA LEU A 228 4.11 -9.88 -11.43
C LEU A 228 4.28 -11.11 -10.54
N LEU A 229 3.83 -11.04 -9.28
CA LEU A 229 3.97 -12.12 -8.30
C LEU A 229 3.11 -13.34 -8.62
N PHE A 230 1.92 -13.13 -9.18
CA PHE A 230 0.92 -14.20 -9.32
C PHE A 230 0.70 -14.68 -10.76
N VAL A 231 0.98 -13.86 -11.78
CA VAL A 231 0.87 -14.29 -13.19
C VAL A 231 2.09 -15.07 -13.63
N GLY A 232 3.30 -14.64 -13.24
CA GLY A 232 4.55 -15.24 -13.70
C GLY A 232 4.74 -16.72 -13.33
N LYS A 233 4.15 -17.18 -12.21
CA LYS A 233 4.30 -18.56 -11.74
C LYS A 233 3.46 -19.57 -12.52
N ARG A 234 2.33 -19.13 -13.11
CA ARG A 234 1.41 -20.01 -13.87
C ARG A 234 2.09 -20.73 -15.04
N ARG A 235 3.12 -20.12 -15.62
CA ARG A 235 3.81 -20.64 -16.81
C ARG A 235 4.82 -21.75 -16.52
N LYS A 236 5.31 -21.87 -15.27
CA LYS A 236 6.25 -22.94 -14.90
C LYS A 236 5.53 -24.25 -14.58
N GLU A 237 4.46 -24.19 -13.79
CA GLU A 237 3.69 -25.39 -13.40
C GLU A 237 3.04 -26.11 -14.59
N THR A 238 2.76 -25.41 -15.70
CA THR A 238 2.22 -26.04 -16.92
C THR A 238 3.30 -26.70 -17.78
N ASN A 239 4.56 -26.30 -17.65
CA ASN A 239 5.66 -26.85 -18.44
C ASN A 239 6.31 -28.07 -17.76
N ASP A 240 6.20 -28.23 -16.45
CA ASP A 240 6.78 -29.35 -15.70
C ASP A 240 5.88 -30.62 -15.71
N VAL A 241 4.73 -30.58 -16.40
CA VAL A 241 3.76 -31.70 -16.49
C VAL A 241 3.82 -32.40 -17.87
N GLY A 242 4.76 -32.00 -18.73
CA GLY A 242 5.04 -32.65 -20.03
C GLY A 242 6.36 -33.40 -20.01
#